data_AF-A0A858RQM7-F1
#
_entry.id   AF-A0A858RQM7-F1
#
_cell.length_a   1.000
_cell.length_b   1.000
_cell.length_c   1.000
_cell.angle_alpha   90.00
_cell.angle_beta   90.00
_cell.angle_gamma   90.00
#
_symmetry.space_group_name_H-M   'P 1'
#
loop_
_entity.id
_entity.type
_entity.pdbx_description
1 polymer ?
#
loop_
_entity_poly.entity_id
_entity_poly.type
_entity_poly.pdbx_seq_one_letter_code
_entity_poly.pdbx_strand_id
1 'polypeptide(L)'
;MDANPYSAPVADPATEAPPLNDPEGIRLAYIGHEASVKSVGTLYVLGAILIGLSAIFNLWVMFSGGGATEASWATIAFLAIISALQFQVGSGLRKLKKSSRAIGAILAGIGLLGFPIGTIISAYILYLLMSRKGTMVFSPEYQQVIAATPHIKYKSSKVMWWFLGIVATIIVIVIALVLFAGFMESRK
;
A
#
# COMPACT_ATOMS: atom_id res chain seq x y z
N MET A 1 -5.97 -52.55 9.30
CA MET A 1 -5.55 -51.77 8.11
C MET A 1 -4.32 -51.02 8.54
N ASP A 2 -3.16 -51.57 8.21
CA ASP A 2 -1.88 -51.07 8.70
C ASP A 2 -1.52 -49.77 7.97
N ALA A 3 -1.43 -48.67 8.71
CA ALA A 3 -1.02 -47.38 8.17
C ALA A 3 0.43 -47.49 7.68
N ASN A 4 0.64 -47.35 6.37
CA ASN A 4 1.96 -47.40 5.76
C ASN A 4 2.86 -46.29 6.36
N PRO A 5 3.94 -46.61 7.10
CA PRO A 5 4.81 -45.62 7.73
C PRO A 5 5.53 -44.69 6.72
N TYR A 6 5.50 -45.04 5.44
CA TYR A 6 6.10 -44.29 4.34
C TYR A 6 5.07 -43.63 3.42
N SER A 7 3.77 -43.62 3.77
CA SER A 7 2.82 -42.82 3.01
C SER A 7 3.20 -41.34 3.13
N ALA A 8 3.47 -40.69 2.01
CA ALA A 8 3.72 -39.26 1.98
C ALA A 8 2.58 -38.54 2.73
N PRO A 9 2.88 -37.53 3.57
CA PRO A 9 1.84 -36.74 4.22
C PRO A 9 0.84 -36.30 3.15
N VAL A 10 -0.44 -36.61 3.37
CA VAL A 10 -1.51 -36.17 2.47
C VAL A 10 -1.36 -34.64 2.37
N ALA A 11 -1.08 -34.16 1.15
CA ALA A 11 -0.90 -32.73 0.92
C ALA A 11 -2.14 -32.02 1.45
N ASP A 12 -1.93 -31.02 2.31
CA ASP A 12 -3.03 -30.23 2.84
C ASP A 12 -3.79 -29.64 1.64
N PRO A 13 -5.08 -29.92 1.45
CA PRO A 13 -5.86 -29.37 0.34
C PRO A 13 -5.87 -27.83 0.35
N ALA A 14 -5.51 -27.18 1.47
CA ALA A 14 -5.27 -25.72 1.52
C ALA A 14 -3.97 -25.27 0.82
N THR A 15 -3.09 -26.20 0.43
CA THR A 15 -1.81 -25.95 -0.24
C THR A 15 -1.74 -26.45 -1.69
N GLU A 16 -2.73 -27.21 -2.17
CA GLU A 16 -2.83 -27.57 -3.58
C GLU A 16 -3.22 -26.33 -4.41
N ALA A 17 -2.37 -26.00 -5.39
CA ALA A 17 -2.71 -24.98 -6.36
C ALA A 17 -3.90 -25.49 -7.20
N PRO A 18 -4.99 -24.73 -7.36
CA PRO A 18 -6.10 -25.14 -8.19
C PRO A 18 -5.63 -25.45 -9.62
N PRO A 19 -6.25 -26.43 -10.30
CA PRO A 19 -5.86 -26.83 -11.64
C PRO A 19 -5.88 -25.63 -12.58
N LEU A 20 -4.87 -25.53 -13.46
CA LEU A 20 -4.67 -24.39 -14.38
C LEU A 20 -5.87 -24.10 -15.30
N ASN A 21 -6.79 -25.06 -15.41
CA ASN A 21 -7.96 -25.02 -16.27
C ASN A 21 -9.19 -24.42 -15.55
N ASP A 22 -9.07 -24.04 -14.28
CA ASP A 22 -10.12 -23.43 -13.48
C ASP A 22 -9.72 -22.01 -13.04
N PRO A 23 -9.98 -20.99 -13.89
CA PRO A 23 -9.73 -19.60 -13.55
C PRO A 23 -10.46 -19.14 -12.29
N GLU A 24 -11.66 -19.66 -12.02
CA GLU A 24 -12.46 -19.26 -10.85
C GLU A 24 -11.85 -19.80 -9.55
N GLY A 25 -11.44 -21.06 -9.54
CA GLY A 25 -10.71 -21.67 -8.42
C GLY A 25 -9.41 -20.93 -8.12
N ILE A 26 -8.61 -20.63 -9.15
CA ILE A 26 -7.38 -19.81 -9.01
C ILE A 26 -7.74 -18.43 -8.45
N ARG A 27 -8.79 -17.79 -8.96
CA ARG A 27 -9.19 -16.47 -8.50
C ARG A 27 -9.50 -16.48 -7.01
N LEU A 28 -10.36 -17.40 -6.57
CA LEU A 28 -10.80 -17.54 -5.19
C LEU A 28 -9.65 -17.87 -4.24
N ALA A 29 -8.68 -18.69 -4.67
CA ALA A 29 -7.52 -19.06 -3.86
C ALA A 29 -6.60 -17.86 -3.52
N TYR A 30 -6.52 -16.86 -4.42
CA TYR A 30 -5.61 -15.72 -4.27
C TYR A 30 -6.29 -14.37 -4.01
N ILE A 31 -7.62 -14.29 -4.04
CA ILE A 31 -8.36 -13.02 -3.95
C ILE A 31 -8.09 -12.25 -2.66
N GLY A 32 -7.90 -12.94 -1.53
CA GLY A 32 -7.55 -12.32 -0.26
C GLY A 32 -6.15 -11.69 -0.26
N HIS A 33 -5.18 -12.36 -0.91
CA HIS A 33 -3.81 -11.86 -1.04
C HIS A 33 -3.75 -10.65 -1.97
N GLU A 34 -4.47 -10.71 -3.09
CA GLU A 34 -4.64 -9.56 -3.98
C GLU A 34 -5.28 -8.37 -3.26
N ALA A 35 -6.37 -8.59 -2.51
CA ALA A 35 -7.02 -7.52 -1.76
C ALA A 35 -6.07 -6.87 -0.76
N SER A 36 -5.24 -7.68 -0.08
CA SER A 36 -4.22 -7.21 0.86
C SER A 36 -3.15 -6.36 0.14
N VAL A 37 -2.64 -6.82 -1.00
CA VAL A 37 -1.69 -6.05 -1.83
C VAL A 37 -2.30 -4.74 -2.33
N LYS A 38 -3.57 -4.76 -2.77
CA LYS A 38 -4.28 -3.55 -3.20
C LYS A 38 -4.49 -2.57 -2.04
N SER A 39 -4.77 -3.07 -0.84
CA SER A 39 -4.88 -2.26 0.38
C SER A 39 -3.55 -1.58 0.73
N VAL A 40 -2.43 -2.31 0.66
CA VAL A 40 -1.09 -1.73 0.79
C VAL A 40 -0.86 -0.65 -0.26
N GLY A 41 -1.25 -0.89 -1.51
CA GLY A 41 -1.18 0.12 -2.56
C GLY A 41 -1.99 1.39 -2.22
N THR A 42 -3.16 1.25 -1.60
CA THR A 42 -3.95 2.38 -1.08
C THR A 42 -3.22 3.11 0.05
N LEU A 43 -2.55 2.38 0.95
CA LEU A 43 -1.74 2.97 2.03
C LEU A 43 -0.60 3.84 1.46
N TYR A 44 0.11 3.38 0.43
CA TYR A 44 1.13 4.17 -0.27
C TYR A 44 0.55 5.42 -0.94
N VAL A 45 -0.65 5.33 -1.55
CA VAL A 45 -1.33 6.50 -2.11
C VAL A 45 -1.72 7.49 -1.01
N LEU A 46 -2.19 7.02 0.14
CA LEU A 46 -2.53 7.87 1.28
C LEU A 46 -1.28 8.57 1.82
N GLY A 47 -0.18 7.83 2.00
CA GLY A 47 1.13 8.39 2.38
C GLY A 47 1.62 9.45 1.39
N ALA A 48 1.49 9.18 0.09
CA ALA A 48 1.84 10.15 -0.96
C ALA A 48 1.03 11.45 -0.86
N ILE A 49 -0.28 11.36 -0.63
CA ILE A 49 -1.16 12.53 -0.45
C ILE A 49 -0.71 13.33 0.78
N LEU A 50 -0.47 12.68 1.92
CA LEU A 50 -0.04 13.35 3.15
C LEU A 50 1.31 14.06 2.98
N ILE A 51 2.29 13.40 2.38
CA ILE A 51 3.61 14.00 2.10
C ILE A 51 3.49 15.15 1.09
N GLY A 52 2.63 15.00 0.08
CA GLY A 52 2.35 16.04 -0.90
C GLY A 52 1.71 17.27 -0.27
N LEU A 53 0.75 17.09 0.63
CA LEU A 53 0.15 18.18 1.42
C LEU A 53 1.19 18.86 2.31
N SER A 54 2.11 18.11 2.91
CA SER A 54 3.23 18.68 3.67
C SER A 54 4.13 19.55 2.79
N ALA A 55 4.43 19.13 1.56
CA ALA A 55 5.22 19.93 0.62
C ALA A 55 4.48 21.23 0.24
N ILE A 56 3.17 21.16 -0.03
CA ILE A 56 2.32 22.32 -0.33
C ILE A 56 2.27 23.29 0.87
N PHE A 57 2.14 22.76 2.09
CA PHE A 57 2.14 23.56 3.30
C PHE A 57 3.47 24.31 3.51
N ASN A 58 4.61 23.63 3.31
CA ASN A 58 5.92 24.28 3.38
C ASN A 58 6.07 25.39 2.33
N LEU A 59 5.52 25.17 1.13
CA LEU A 59 5.48 26.18 0.08
C LEU A 59 4.64 27.40 0.52
N TRP A 60 3.48 27.17 1.14
CA TRP A 60 2.63 28.24 1.67
C TRP A 60 3.33 29.06 2.77
N VAL A 61 3.99 28.40 3.73
CA VAL A 61 4.76 29.07 4.80
C VAL A 61 5.86 29.95 4.19
N MET A 62 6.57 29.44 3.19
CA MET A 62 7.63 30.17 2.50
C MET A 62 7.11 31.46 1.84
N PHE A 63 5.95 31.41 1.19
CA PHE A 63 5.34 32.58 0.55
C PHE A 63 4.62 33.52 1.52
N SER A 64 4.26 33.05 2.72
CA SER A 64 3.52 33.84 3.73
C SER A 64 4.42 34.64 4.67
N GLY A 65 5.71 34.76 4.35
CA GLY A 65 6.68 35.54 5.15
C GLY A 65 7.71 34.70 5.91
N GLY A 66 7.68 33.37 5.80
CA GLY A 66 8.69 32.49 6.43
C GLY A 66 10.10 32.61 5.85
N GLY A 67 10.24 33.24 4.68
CA GLY A 67 11.52 33.39 3.97
C GLY A 67 11.92 32.13 3.22
N ALA A 68 12.40 32.31 1.98
CA ALA A 68 12.92 31.21 1.18
C ALA A 68 14.40 31.00 1.49
N THR A 69 14.74 29.83 2.04
CA THR A 69 16.13 29.38 2.19
C THR A 69 16.43 28.26 1.21
N GLU A 70 17.70 28.02 0.91
CA GLU A 70 18.13 26.86 0.12
C GLU A 70 17.65 25.53 0.74
N ALA A 71 17.67 25.46 2.08
CA ALA A 71 17.18 24.30 2.82
C ALA A 71 15.66 24.08 2.65
N SER A 72 14.87 25.15 2.60
CA SER A 72 13.42 25.08 2.37
C SER A 72 13.11 24.48 0.98
N TRP A 73 13.80 24.96 -0.06
CA TRP A 73 13.64 24.43 -1.42
C TRP A 73 14.06 22.97 -1.53
N ALA A 74 15.21 22.61 -0.95
CA ALA A 74 15.69 21.23 -0.93
C ALA A 74 14.68 20.30 -0.23
N THR A 75 14.10 20.73 0.89
CA THR A 75 13.09 19.98 1.64
C THR A 75 11.82 19.80 0.83
N ILE A 76 11.30 20.86 0.21
CA ILE A 76 10.09 20.80 -0.63
C ILE A 76 10.31 19.86 -1.81
N ALA A 77 11.44 19.98 -2.50
CA ALA A 77 11.78 19.12 -3.64
C ALA A 77 11.88 17.64 -3.20
N PHE A 78 12.54 17.37 -2.08
CA PHE A 78 12.64 16.02 -1.52
C PHE A 78 11.26 15.43 -1.20
N LEU A 79 10.40 16.18 -0.50
CA LEU A 79 9.03 15.74 -0.17
C LEU A 79 8.20 15.51 -1.44
N ALA A 80 8.31 16.37 -2.45
CA ALA A 80 7.60 16.22 -3.72
C ALA A 80 8.04 14.94 -4.46
N ILE A 81 9.34 14.65 -4.50
CA ILE A 81 9.89 13.43 -5.11
C ILE A 81 9.40 12.19 -4.37
N ILE A 82 9.47 12.18 -3.03
CA ILE A 82 9.00 11.04 -2.23
C ILE A 82 7.48 10.83 -2.39
N SER A 83 6.70 11.91 -2.41
CA SER A 83 5.25 11.85 -2.67
C SER A 83 4.96 11.22 -4.05
N ALA A 84 5.62 11.69 -5.12
CA ALA A 84 5.45 11.16 -6.46
C ALA A 84 5.85 9.68 -6.56
N LEU A 85 6.97 9.28 -5.94
CA LEU A 85 7.42 7.90 -5.89
C LEU A 85 6.42 7.00 -5.17
N GLN A 86 5.93 7.40 -3.99
CA GLN A 86 4.92 6.65 -3.26
C GLN A 86 3.60 6.55 -4.04
N PHE A 87 3.18 7.62 -4.72
CA PHE A 87 1.98 7.60 -5.54
C PHE A 87 2.10 6.63 -6.72
N GLN A 88 3.25 6.64 -7.40
CA GLN A 88 3.54 5.72 -8.50
C GLN A 88 3.55 4.26 -8.03
N VAL A 89 4.22 3.97 -6.91
CA VAL A 89 4.26 2.63 -6.33
C VAL A 89 2.88 2.18 -5.88
N GLY A 90 2.17 3.01 -5.12
CA GLY A 90 0.83 2.69 -4.62
C GLY A 90 -0.17 2.45 -5.75
N SER A 91 -0.18 3.32 -6.77
CA SER A 91 -1.01 3.16 -7.96
C SER A 91 -0.65 1.90 -8.75
N GLY A 92 0.63 1.56 -8.83
CA GLY A 92 1.09 0.37 -9.53
C GLY A 92 0.82 -0.94 -8.78
N LEU A 93 0.93 -0.95 -7.45
CA LEU A 93 0.53 -2.07 -6.59
C LEU A 93 -0.99 -2.32 -6.68
N ARG A 94 -1.81 -1.27 -6.72
CA ARG A 94 -3.27 -1.39 -6.93
C ARG A 94 -3.62 -1.99 -8.29
N LYS A 95 -2.77 -1.75 -9.29
CA LYS A 95 -2.87 -2.33 -10.64
C LYS A 95 -2.08 -3.63 -10.80
N LEU A 96 -1.52 -4.18 -9.71
CA LEU A 96 -0.74 -5.41 -9.69
C LEU A 96 0.41 -5.45 -10.71
N LYS A 97 1.07 -4.30 -10.94
CA LYS A 97 2.20 -4.21 -11.89
C LYS A 97 3.46 -4.87 -11.30
N LYS A 98 4.12 -5.72 -12.08
CA LYS A 98 5.36 -6.41 -11.69
C LYS A 98 6.49 -5.46 -11.26
N SER A 99 6.65 -4.32 -11.94
CA SER A 99 7.66 -3.30 -11.59
C SER A 99 7.42 -2.70 -10.21
N SER A 100 6.16 -2.45 -9.86
CA SER A 100 5.78 -1.88 -8.56
C SER A 100 6.00 -2.83 -7.40
N ARG A 101 6.06 -4.15 -7.65
CA ARG A 101 6.44 -5.14 -6.64
C ARG A 101 7.87 -4.94 -6.15
N ALA A 102 8.81 -4.77 -7.07
CA ALA A 102 10.23 -4.58 -6.73
C ALA A 102 10.45 -3.26 -6.00
N ILE A 103 9.91 -2.15 -6.54
CA ILE A 103 10.04 -0.84 -5.91
C ILE A 103 9.34 -0.82 -4.54
N GLY A 104 8.15 -1.40 -4.43
CA GLY A 104 7.43 -1.52 -3.15
C GLY A 104 8.17 -2.35 -2.11
N ALA A 105 8.89 -3.41 -2.53
CA ALA A 105 9.74 -4.19 -1.64
C ALA A 105 10.95 -3.39 -1.15
N ILE A 106 11.59 -2.61 -2.02
CA ILE A 106 12.70 -1.72 -1.64
C ILE A 106 12.22 -0.68 -0.61
N LEU A 107 11.10 -0.01 -0.88
CA LEU A 107 10.53 0.97 0.05
C LEU A 107 10.14 0.35 1.39
N ALA A 108 9.56 -0.86 1.38
CA ALA A 108 9.27 -1.59 2.60
C ALA A 108 10.57 -1.95 3.35
N GLY A 109 11.62 -2.38 2.65
CA GLY A 109 12.94 -2.62 3.23
C GLY A 109 13.51 -1.40 3.95
N ILE A 110 13.43 -0.20 3.34
CA ILE A 110 13.81 1.07 3.99
C ILE A 110 12.93 1.33 5.22
N GLY A 111 11.63 1.09 5.10
CA GLY A 111 10.67 1.28 6.20
C GLY A 111 10.93 0.38 7.43
N LEU A 112 11.73 -0.68 7.29
CA LEU A 112 12.14 -1.50 8.45
C LEU A 112 12.94 -0.70 9.48
N LEU A 113 13.60 0.39 9.06
CA LEU A 113 14.33 1.31 9.95
C LEU A 113 13.40 2.13 10.86
N GLY A 114 12.10 2.21 10.53
CA GLY A 114 11.09 2.96 11.29
C GLY A 114 10.58 2.22 12.53
N PHE A 115 11.47 1.75 13.40
CA PHE A 115 11.12 0.93 14.56
C PHE A 115 10.24 1.68 15.59
N PRO A 116 9.25 1.02 16.23
CA PRO A 116 8.80 -0.37 16.02
C PRO A 116 7.69 -0.52 14.98
N ILE A 117 6.89 0.53 14.77
CA ILE A 117 5.66 0.47 13.98
C ILE A 117 5.98 0.26 12.49
N GLY A 118 6.94 1.02 11.96
CA GLY A 118 7.41 0.89 10.58
C GLY A 118 7.97 -0.50 10.31
N THR A 119 8.73 -1.08 11.24
CA THR A 119 9.25 -2.44 11.11
C THR A 119 8.15 -3.48 10.94
N ILE A 120 7.10 -3.44 11.78
CA ILE A 120 5.99 -4.40 11.72
C ILE A 120 5.23 -4.27 10.39
N ILE A 121 4.88 -3.04 10.01
CA ILE A 121 4.13 -2.78 8.77
C ILE A 121 4.97 -3.17 7.55
N SER A 122 6.24 -2.78 7.51
CA SER A 122 7.15 -3.09 6.42
C SER A 122 7.45 -4.58 6.30
N ALA A 123 7.63 -5.29 7.41
CA ALA A 123 7.83 -6.74 7.40
C ALA A 123 6.60 -7.45 6.79
N TYR A 124 5.40 -7.01 7.16
CA TYR A 124 4.16 -7.53 6.56
C TYR A 124 4.06 -7.23 5.06
N ILE A 125 4.40 -6.01 4.63
CA ILE A 125 4.42 -5.63 3.20
C ILE A 125 5.44 -6.50 2.44
N LEU A 126 6.65 -6.68 2.97
CA LEU A 126 7.67 -7.53 2.37
C LEU A 126 7.16 -8.97 2.22
N TYR A 127 6.54 -9.52 3.26
CA TYR A 127 5.90 -10.83 3.21
C TYR A 127 4.84 -10.91 2.09
N LEU A 128 3.94 -9.92 2.00
CA LEU A 128 2.93 -9.87 0.94
C LEU A 128 3.53 -9.83 -0.46
N LEU A 129 4.57 -9.02 -0.67
CA LEU A 129 5.16 -8.80 -2.00
C LEU A 129 6.12 -9.92 -2.43
N MET A 130 6.84 -10.54 -1.49
CA MET A 130 7.90 -11.51 -1.77
C MET A 130 7.49 -12.96 -1.57
N SER A 131 6.32 -13.24 -0.98
CA SER A 131 5.79 -14.61 -0.86
C SER A 131 5.46 -15.26 -2.21
N ARG A 132 5.28 -16.58 -2.21
CA ARG A 132 4.79 -17.34 -3.38
C ARG A 132 3.44 -16.81 -3.88
N LYS A 133 2.52 -16.50 -2.96
CA LYS A 133 1.23 -15.87 -3.27
C LYS A 133 1.39 -14.49 -3.90
N GLY A 134 2.32 -13.68 -3.39
CA GLY A 134 2.69 -12.41 -4.01
C GLY A 134 3.16 -12.62 -5.45
N THR A 135 4.05 -13.58 -5.67
CA THR A 135 4.55 -13.87 -7.01
C THR A 135 3.47 -14.26 -8.00
N MET A 136 2.52 -15.10 -7.58
CA MET A 136 1.36 -15.45 -8.41
C MET A 136 0.51 -14.21 -8.74
N VAL A 137 0.15 -13.39 -7.76
CA VAL A 137 -0.75 -12.25 -7.97
C VAL A 137 -0.17 -11.19 -8.93
N PHE A 138 1.15 -11.06 -8.99
CA PHE A 138 1.86 -10.15 -9.92
C PHE A 138 2.21 -10.79 -11.27
N SER A 139 1.83 -12.05 -11.50
CA SER A 139 2.19 -12.78 -12.72
C SER A 139 1.27 -12.42 -13.90
N PRO A 140 1.74 -12.51 -15.15
CA PRO A 140 0.90 -12.31 -16.33
C PRO A 140 -0.27 -13.30 -16.39
N GLU A 141 -0.05 -14.55 -15.96
CA GLU A 141 -1.07 -15.60 -15.93
C GLU A 141 -2.22 -15.21 -15.02
N TYR A 142 -1.94 -14.65 -13.85
CA TYR A 142 -2.98 -14.18 -12.94
C TYR A 142 -3.76 -12.98 -13.49
N GLN A 143 -3.13 -12.14 -14.33
CA GLN A 143 -3.86 -11.07 -15.03
C GLN A 143 -4.89 -11.63 -16.03
N GLN A 144 -4.57 -12.75 -16.69
CA GLN A 144 -5.53 -13.43 -17.56
C GLN A 144 -6.69 -14.01 -16.76
N VAL A 145 -6.41 -14.57 -15.58
CA VAL A 145 -7.45 -15.02 -14.63
C VAL A 145 -8.37 -13.86 -14.24
N ILE A 146 -7.82 -12.69 -13.89
CA ILE A 146 -8.62 -11.47 -13.59
C ILE A 146 -9.53 -11.10 -14.76
N ALA A 147 -9.00 -11.14 -15.99
CA ALA A 147 -9.74 -10.79 -17.20
C ALA A 147 -10.87 -11.80 -17.50
N ALA A 148 -10.65 -13.09 -17.21
CA ALA A 148 -11.64 -14.14 -17.38
C ALA A 148 -12.72 -14.14 -16.29
N THR A 149 -12.42 -13.63 -15.08
CA THR A 149 -13.35 -13.66 -13.93
C THR A 149 -13.74 -12.25 -13.42
N PRO A 150 -14.31 -11.36 -14.25
CA PRO A 150 -14.59 -9.97 -13.85
C PRO A 150 -15.70 -9.85 -12.79
N HIS A 151 -16.54 -10.87 -12.66
CA HIS A 151 -17.65 -10.93 -11.71
C HIS A 151 -17.20 -11.28 -10.28
N ILE A 152 -16.01 -11.88 -10.10
CA ILE A 152 -15.48 -12.24 -8.78
C ILE A 152 -14.68 -11.07 -8.20
N LYS A 153 -15.29 -10.36 -7.24
CA LYS A 153 -14.68 -9.19 -6.57
C LYS A 153 -14.59 -9.40 -5.07
N TYR A 154 -13.50 -8.93 -4.47
CA TYR A 154 -13.33 -8.94 -3.03
C TYR A 154 -14.35 -8.01 -2.37
N LYS A 155 -15.05 -8.50 -1.35
CA LYS A 155 -15.93 -7.69 -0.52
C LYS A 155 -15.12 -7.08 0.62
N SER A 156 -14.72 -5.82 0.44
CA SER A 156 -14.20 -4.99 1.52
C SER A 156 -15.15 -4.99 2.71
N SER A 157 -14.65 -5.27 3.92
CA SER A 157 -15.46 -5.21 5.13
C SER A 157 -15.91 -3.76 5.40
N LYS A 158 -17.13 -3.58 5.92
CA LYS A 158 -17.64 -2.25 6.33
C LYS A 158 -16.74 -1.60 7.40
N VAL A 159 -16.11 -2.43 8.24
CA VAL A 159 -15.15 -2.01 9.27
C VAL A 159 -13.95 -1.27 8.66
N MET A 160 -13.41 -1.78 7.54
CA MET A 160 -12.29 -1.11 6.86
C MET A 160 -12.68 0.29 6.37
N TRP A 161 -13.90 0.45 5.84
CA TRP A 161 -14.40 1.76 5.41
C TRP A 161 -14.60 2.72 6.57
N TRP A 162 -15.11 2.23 7.71
CA TRP A 162 -15.22 3.01 8.94
C TRP A 162 -13.86 3.49 9.44
N PHE A 163 -12.87 2.60 9.47
CA PHE A 163 -11.50 2.94 9.86
C PHE A 163 -10.89 4.00 8.92
N LEU A 164 -11.01 3.82 7.61
CA LEU A 164 -10.56 4.81 6.61
C LEU A 164 -11.26 6.16 6.79
N GLY A 165 -12.57 6.16 7.08
CA GLY A 165 -13.32 7.37 7.38
C GLY A 165 -12.76 8.12 8.59
N ILE A 166 -12.50 7.42 9.70
CA ILE A 166 -11.90 8.00 10.90
C ILE A 166 -10.53 8.61 10.58
N VAL A 167 -9.66 7.87 9.89
CA VAL A 167 -8.32 8.35 9.51
C VAL A 167 -8.44 9.62 8.65
N ALA A 168 -9.32 9.62 7.66
CA ALA A 168 -9.56 10.79 6.82
C ALA A 168 -10.08 11.99 7.62
N THR A 169 -11.01 11.78 8.56
CA THR A 169 -11.51 12.84 9.45
C THR A 169 -10.42 13.43 10.32
N ILE A 170 -9.56 12.59 10.92
CA ILE A 170 -8.42 13.06 11.72
C ILE A 170 -7.49 13.92 10.87
N ILE A 171 -7.18 13.49 9.65
CA ILE A 171 -6.33 14.26 8.72
C ILE A 171 -6.95 15.64 8.43
N VAL A 172 -8.25 15.71 8.13
CA VAL A 172 -8.95 16.97 7.88
C VAL A 172 -8.92 17.89 9.10
N ILE A 173 -9.14 17.35 10.30
CA ILE A 173 -9.08 18.14 11.55
C ILE A 173 -7.68 18.70 11.76
N VAL A 174 -6.63 17.89 11.60
CA VAL A 174 -5.23 18.35 11.75
C VAL A 174 -4.92 19.47 10.76
N ILE A 175 -5.32 19.31 9.49
CA ILE A 175 -5.13 20.35 8.47
C ILE A 175 -5.88 21.63 8.86
N ALA A 176 -7.14 21.53 9.28
CA ALA A 176 -7.94 22.69 9.67
C ALA A 176 -7.32 23.44 10.87
N LEU A 177 -6.81 22.72 11.86
CA LEU A 177 -6.13 23.30 13.02
C LEU A 177 -4.84 24.02 12.63
N VAL A 178 -4.03 23.42 11.75
CA VAL A 178 -2.78 24.03 11.27
C VAL A 178 -3.07 25.32 10.48
N LEU A 179 -4.06 25.29 9.57
CA LEU A 179 -4.46 26.46 8.80
C LEU A 179 -5.04 27.57 9.70
N PHE A 180 -5.86 27.21 10.68
CA PHE A 180 -6.44 28.16 11.63
C PHE A 180 -5.36 28.82 12.49
N ALA A 181 -4.39 28.04 12.99
CA ALA A 181 -3.26 28.56 13.76
C ALA A 181 -2.43 29.56 12.94
N GLY A 182 -2.08 29.21 11.70
CA GLY A 182 -1.34 30.10 10.81
C GLY A 182 -2.09 31.40 10.49
N PHE A 183 -3.42 31.33 10.31
CA PHE A 183 -4.25 32.51 10.10
C PHE A 183 -4.33 33.44 11.33
N MET A 184 -4.33 32.87 12.53
CA MET A 184 -4.33 33.65 13.78
C MET A 184 -3.00 34.37 14.00
N GLU A 185 -1.88 33.76 13.59
CA GLU A 185 -0.55 34.35 13.70
C GLU A 185 -0.36 35.51 12.72
N SER A 186 -0.91 35.43 11.51
CA SER A 186 -0.84 36.53 10.53
C SER A 186 -1.67 37.78 10.91
N ARG A 187 -2.49 37.69 11.96
CA ARG A 187 -3.34 38.79 12.46
C ARG A 187 -2.74 39.54 13.66
N LYS A 188 -1.64 39.06 14.23
CA LYS A 188 -0.91 39.72 15.32
C LYS A 188 0.17 40.63 14.76
#